data_AF-A0A378IPG0-F1
#
_entry.id   AF-A0A378IPG0-F1
#
_cell.length_a   1.000
_cell.length_b   1.000
_cell.length_c   1.000
_cell.angle_alpha   90.00
_cell.angle_beta   90.00
_cell.angle_gamma   90.00
#
_symmetry.space_group_name_H-M   'P 1'
#
loop_
_entity.id
_entity.type
_entity.pdbx_description
1 polymer ?
#
loop_
_entity_poly.entity_id
_entity_poly.type
_entity_poly.pdbx_seq_one_letter_code
_entity_poly.pdbx_strand_id
1 'polypeptide(L)'
;MTLFSHFQQALVNLSSSKLRSFLAVLGILVGTAAVVALISCGQLATEKALEQFKALGTDLLAISVYQKTQDKTHSNESQIPIELWRQLPDRIPAILQIAPYSTAYQPLSFQGKILQGAVIGADESLAAIINIKLAHGHFVSFVESFEHFCVIGDGLARQLQEVSLDNPIGKQLRIGQTLYTIIGVAKPWKENGFF
;
A
#
# COMPACT_ATOMS: atom_id res chain seq x y z
N MET A 1 27.42 -25.65 -52.28
CA MET A 1 27.16 -27.09 -52.08
C MET A 1 28.06 -27.73 -51.00
N THR A 2 29.26 -27.19 -50.75
CA THR A 2 30.21 -27.70 -49.74
C THR A 2 29.79 -27.45 -48.28
N LEU A 3 29.15 -26.32 -47.99
CA LEU A 3 28.74 -25.98 -46.61
C LEU A 3 27.66 -26.94 -46.06
N PHE A 4 26.75 -27.37 -46.94
CA PHE A 4 25.69 -28.34 -46.61
C PHE A 4 26.27 -29.74 -46.34
N SER A 5 27.25 -30.19 -47.14
CA SER A 5 27.93 -31.47 -46.90
C SER A 5 28.76 -31.46 -45.62
N HIS A 6 29.41 -30.35 -45.27
CA HIS A 6 30.14 -30.22 -44.01
C HIS A 6 29.21 -30.26 -42.79
N PHE A 7 28.04 -29.60 -42.86
CA PHE A 7 27.02 -29.68 -41.80
C PHE A 7 26.46 -31.10 -41.64
N GLN A 8 26.20 -31.79 -42.76
CA GLN A 8 25.73 -33.17 -42.75
C GLN A 8 26.77 -34.12 -42.15
N GLN A 9 28.05 -33.97 -42.49
CA GLN A 9 29.14 -34.75 -41.87
C GLN A 9 29.31 -34.45 -40.37
N ALA A 10 29.15 -33.19 -39.95
CA ALA A 10 29.19 -32.83 -38.53
C ALA A 10 28.04 -33.49 -37.73
N LEU A 11 26.82 -33.52 -38.29
CA LEU A 11 25.66 -34.18 -37.66
C LEU A 11 25.88 -35.69 -37.52
N VAL A 12 26.39 -36.34 -38.57
CA VAL A 12 26.69 -37.78 -38.56
C VAL A 12 27.75 -38.09 -37.50
N ASN A 13 28.83 -37.31 -37.42
CA ASN A 13 29.87 -37.48 -36.40
C ASN A 13 29.35 -37.26 -34.98
N LEU A 14 28.48 -36.27 -34.77
CA LEU A 14 27.84 -36.02 -33.47
C LEU A 14 26.95 -37.19 -33.04
N SER A 15 26.23 -37.79 -34.00
CA SER A 15 25.37 -38.96 -33.82
C SER A 15 26.12 -40.29 -33.66
N SER A 16 27.36 -40.39 -34.14
CA SER A 16 28.24 -41.55 -33.90
C SER A 16 28.76 -41.57 -32.46
N SER A 17 28.90 -40.41 -31.83
CA SER A 17 29.44 -40.21 -30.48
C SER A 17 28.36 -39.77 -29.48
N LYS A 18 27.20 -40.47 -29.49
CA LYS A 18 25.96 -40.05 -28.80
C LYS A 18 26.15 -39.64 -27.34
N LEU A 19 26.87 -40.45 -26.55
CA LEU A 19 27.05 -40.23 -25.12
C LEU A 19 27.89 -38.97 -24.84
N ARG A 20 29.06 -38.85 -25.49
CA ARG A 20 29.98 -37.71 -25.29
C ARG A 20 29.34 -36.39 -25.77
N SER A 21 28.68 -36.42 -26.93
CA SER A 21 27.98 -35.26 -27.48
C SER A 21 26.83 -34.81 -26.58
N PHE A 22 26.05 -35.75 -26.06
CA PHE A 22 24.94 -35.47 -25.15
C PHE A 22 25.42 -34.86 -23.82
N LEU A 23 26.44 -35.46 -23.18
CA LEU A 23 27.01 -34.92 -21.94
C LEU A 23 27.63 -33.52 -22.13
N ALA A 24 28.28 -33.26 -23.26
CA ALA A 24 28.86 -31.95 -23.56
C ALA A 24 27.78 -30.87 -23.73
N VAL A 25 26.72 -31.15 -24.49
CA VAL A 25 25.59 -30.22 -24.67
C VAL A 25 24.85 -30.01 -23.36
N LEU A 26 24.62 -31.07 -22.58
CA LEU A 26 23.97 -30.98 -21.27
C LEU A 26 24.77 -30.08 -20.31
N GLY A 27 26.11 -30.19 -20.31
CA GLY A 27 26.96 -29.34 -19.49
C GLY A 27 26.85 -27.86 -19.85
N ILE A 28 26.84 -27.53 -21.14
CA ILE A 28 26.67 -26.15 -21.62
C ILE A 28 25.28 -25.63 -21.28
N LEU A 29 24.24 -26.45 -21.46
CA LEU A 29 22.86 -26.09 -21.16
C LEU A 29 22.68 -25.80 -19.67
N VAL A 30 23.14 -26.69 -18.79
CA VAL A 30 23.02 -26.51 -17.34
C VAL A 30 23.89 -25.33 -16.88
N GLY A 31 25.10 -25.17 -17.43
CA GLY A 31 26.00 -24.06 -17.08
C GLY A 31 25.41 -22.70 -17.45
N THR A 32 24.93 -22.54 -18.69
CA THR A 32 24.31 -21.29 -19.13
C THR A 32 22.98 -21.02 -18.40
N ALA A 33 22.16 -22.05 -18.18
CA ALA A 33 20.92 -21.93 -17.41
C ALA A 33 21.18 -21.48 -15.97
N ALA A 34 22.20 -22.02 -15.30
CA ALA A 34 22.55 -21.63 -13.92
C ALA A 34 22.99 -20.16 -13.84
N VAL A 35 23.80 -19.68 -14.79
CA VAL A 35 24.24 -18.28 -14.84
C VAL A 35 23.06 -17.34 -15.09
N VAL A 36 22.19 -17.65 -16.06
CA VAL A 36 20.99 -16.85 -16.34
C VAL A 36 20.05 -16.85 -15.15
N ALA A 37 19.80 -18.01 -14.54
CA ALA A 37 18.96 -18.13 -13.36
C ALA A 37 19.50 -17.29 -12.19
N LEU A 38 20.82 -17.31 -11.94
CA LEU A 38 21.45 -16.52 -10.89
C LEU A 38 21.28 -15.02 -11.13
N ILE A 39 21.52 -14.54 -12.34
CA ILE A 39 21.39 -13.11 -12.69
C ILE A 39 19.94 -12.65 -12.56
N SER A 40 19.00 -13.41 -13.13
CA SER A 40 17.58 -13.08 -13.06
C SER A 40 17.07 -13.09 -11.62
N CYS A 41 17.50 -14.06 -10.81
CA CYS A 41 17.12 -14.13 -9.40
C CYS A 41 17.69 -12.93 -8.62
N GLY A 42 18.94 -12.53 -8.90
CA GLY A 42 19.54 -11.33 -8.32
C GLY A 42 18.76 -10.05 -8.66
N GLN A 43 18.41 -9.86 -9.94
CA GLN A 43 17.61 -8.72 -10.38
C GLN A 43 16.22 -8.70 -9.71
N LEU A 44 15.53 -9.84 -9.71
CA LEU A 44 14.22 -9.97 -9.06
C LEU A 44 14.29 -9.69 -7.56
N ALA A 45 15.33 -10.17 -6.87
CA ALA A 45 15.52 -9.91 -5.45
C ALA A 45 15.70 -8.41 -5.19
N THR A 46 16.51 -7.72 -6.01
CA THR A 46 16.70 -6.26 -5.87
C THR A 46 15.42 -5.48 -6.15
N GLU A 47 14.66 -5.86 -7.19
CA GLU A 47 13.40 -5.21 -7.53
C GLU A 47 12.35 -5.42 -6.45
N LYS A 48 12.23 -6.65 -5.92
CA LYS A 48 11.31 -6.97 -4.82
C LYS A 48 11.66 -6.24 -3.53
N ALA A 49 12.95 -6.13 -3.20
CA ALA A 49 13.38 -5.33 -2.06
C ALA A 49 13.00 -3.86 -2.25
N LEU A 50 13.24 -3.30 -3.44
CA LEU A 50 12.93 -1.91 -3.77
C LEU A 50 11.42 -1.65 -3.76
N GLU A 51 10.60 -2.56 -4.29
CA GLU A 51 9.13 -2.49 -4.20
C GLU A 51 8.64 -2.46 -2.75
N GLN A 52 9.24 -3.27 -1.88
CA GLN A 52 8.89 -3.27 -0.45
C GLN A 52 9.22 -1.95 0.21
N PHE A 53 10.36 -1.34 -0.12
CA PHE A 53 10.70 0.00 0.38
C PHE A 53 9.75 1.07 -0.17
N LYS A 54 9.48 1.07 -1.48
CA LYS A 54 8.50 1.99 -2.10
C LYS A 54 7.11 1.87 -1.49
N ALA A 55 6.67 0.67 -1.15
CA ALA A 55 5.37 0.44 -0.50
C ALA A 55 5.25 1.10 0.88
N LEU A 56 6.38 1.33 1.57
CA LEU A 56 6.40 2.09 2.83
C LEU A 56 6.23 3.60 2.63
N GLY A 57 6.24 4.08 1.38
CA GLY A 57 6.11 5.50 1.05
C GLY A 57 7.43 6.24 1.24
N THR A 58 8.41 5.95 0.39
CA THR A 58 9.75 6.59 0.42
C THR A 58 9.72 8.10 0.20
N ASP A 59 8.61 8.63 -0.31
CA ASP A 59 8.39 10.06 -0.56
C ASP A 59 7.36 10.68 0.41
N LEU A 60 7.14 10.06 1.57
CA LEU A 60 6.22 10.56 2.59
C LEU A 60 6.98 11.31 3.70
N LEU A 61 6.54 12.54 3.97
CA LEU A 61 7.00 13.33 5.10
C LEU A 61 5.82 13.64 6.01
N ALA A 62 5.77 12.99 7.19
CA ALA A 62 4.80 13.32 8.22
C ALA A 62 5.36 14.46 9.09
N ILE A 63 4.60 15.56 9.18
CA ILE A 63 4.96 16.72 9.99
C ILE A 63 3.96 16.82 11.13
N SER A 64 4.43 16.58 12.35
CA SER A 64 3.65 16.81 13.56
C SER A 64 4.21 18.01 14.29
N VAL A 65 3.46 19.11 14.30
CA VAL A 65 3.83 20.33 15.04
C VAL A 65 3.37 20.18 16.48
N TYR A 66 4.28 19.77 17.37
CA TYR A 66 4.03 19.76 18.80
C TYR A 66 4.55 21.06 19.42
N GLN A 67 3.69 21.81 20.10
CA GLN A 67 4.15 22.93 20.91
C GLN A 67 4.82 22.41 22.18
N LYS A 68 6.09 22.77 22.36
CA LYS A 68 6.83 22.57 23.60
C LYS A 68 6.61 23.78 24.51
N THR A 69 5.40 23.98 25.03
CA THR A 69 5.21 25.02 26.07
C THR A 69 4.25 24.57 27.15
N GLN A 70 4.79 24.58 28.36
CA GLN A 70 4.19 24.15 29.61
C GLN A 70 3.52 25.31 30.36
N ASP A 71 3.19 26.40 29.66
CA ASP A 71 2.58 27.58 30.26
C ASP A 71 1.07 27.60 30.03
N LYS A 72 0.36 27.54 31.15
CA LYS A 72 -1.10 27.52 31.30
C LYS A 72 -1.73 28.88 30.98
N THR A 73 -1.40 29.47 29.84
CA THR A 73 -2.08 30.66 29.32
C THR A 73 -2.62 30.30 27.95
N HIS A 74 -3.94 30.07 27.92
CA HIS A 74 -4.73 29.85 26.72
C HIS A 74 -4.44 30.93 25.68
N SER A 75 -3.60 30.63 24.70
CA SER A 75 -3.70 31.21 23.37
C SER A 75 -4.02 30.09 22.39
N ASN A 76 -5.26 30.10 21.89
CA ASN A 76 -5.71 29.26 20.77
C ASN A 76 -5.04 29.66 19.43
N GLU A 77 -3.84 30.26 19.46
CA GLU A 77 -3.22 30.97 18.34
C GLU A 77 -2.38 30.08 17.42
N SER A 78 -2.28 28.77 17.69
CA SER A 78 -1.26 27.94 17.03
C SER A 78 -1.81 26.71 16.31
N GLN A 79 -3.08 26.75 15.93
CA GLN A 79 -3.59 25.84 14.91
C GLN A 79 -3.33 26.51 13.56
N ILE A 80 -2.39 25.96 12.79
CA ILE A 80 -2.21 26.38 11.40
C ILE A 80 -3.52 26.07 10.67
N PRO A 81 -4.19 27.07 10.07
CA PRO A 81 -5.46 26.84 9.38
C PRO A 81 -5.25 25.85 8.24
N ILE A 82 -6.24 24.98 8.06
CA ILE A 82 -6.21 23.92 7.04
C ILE A 82 -6.04 24.49 5.62
N GLU A 83 -6.53 25.71 5.41
CA GLU A 83 -6.42 26.48 4.18
C GLU A 83 -4.96 26.82 3.85
N LEU A 84 -4.13 27.09 4.86
CA LEU A 84 -2.71 27.40 4.64
C LEU A 84 -1.94 26.16 4.16
N TRP A 85 -2.26 24.98 4.71
CA TRP A 85 -1.70 23.71 4.27
C TRP A 85 -2.10 23.39 2.83
N ARG A 86 -3.36 23.66 2.46
CA ARG A 86 -3.86 23.42 1.10
C ARG A 86 -3.17 24.28 0.03
N GLN A 87 -2.67 25.47 0.39
CA GLN A 87 -1.96 26.38 -0.52
C GLN A 87 -0.46 26.11 -0.63
N LEU A 88 0.10 25.25 0.22
CA LEU A 88 1.54 25.00 0.25
C LEU A 88 2.08 24.31 -1.04
N PRO A 89 1.36 23.36 -1.67
CA PRO A 89 1.80 22.75 -2.94
C PRO A 89 1.94 23.79 -4.06
N ASP A 90 1.06 24.80 -4.10
CA ASP A 90 1.11 25.88 -5.10
C ASP A 90 2.35 26.77 -4.95
N ARG A 91 2.91 26.85 -3.72
CA ARG A 91 4.07 27.68 -3.40
C ARG A 91 5.41 26.94 -3.50
N ILE A 92 5.40 25.61 -3.31
CA ILE A 92 6.61 24.79 -3.27
C ILE A 92 6.47 23.67 -4.30
N PRO A 93 7.10 23.80 -5.49
CA PRO A 93 6.98 22.83 -6.59
C PRO A 93 7.45 21.41 -6.25
N ALA A 94 8.26 21.24 -5.19
CA ALA A 94 8.72 19.94 -4.72
C ALA A 94 7.65 19.13 -3.97
N ILE A 95 6.57 19.79 -3.52
CA ILE A 95 5.48 19.14 -2.80
C ILE A 95 4.38 18.81 -3.79
N LEU A 96 4.21 17.52 -4.10
CA LEU A 96 3.20 17.07 -5.04
C LEU A 96 1.79 17.10 -4.43
N GLN A 97 1.65 16.63 -3.19
CA GLN A 97 0.38 16.51 -2.48
C GLN A 97 0.60 16.68 -0.98
N ILE A 98 -0.43 17.20 -0.30
CA ILE A 98 -0.48 17.34 1.15
C ILE A 98 -1.82 16.84 1.62
N ALA A 99 -1.80 15.94 2.61
CA ALA A 99 -2.98 15.49 3.30
C ALA A 99 -2.89 15.85 4.78
N PRO A 100 -3.75 16.76 5.25
CA PRO A 100 -3.90 16.97 6.68
C PRO A 100 -4.63 15.77 7.28
N TYR A 101 -4.10 15.26 8.39
CA TYR A 101 -4.72 14.16 9.12
C TYR A 101 -4.65 14.40 10.62
N SER A 102 -5.58 13.79 11.33
CA SER A 102 -5.66 13.77 12.79
C SER A 102 -5.94 12.35 13.26
N THR A 103 -5.36 11.97 14.39
CA THR A 103 -5.61 10.67 15.00
C THR A 103 -6.41 10.85 16.28
N ALA A 104 -7.44 10.02 16.45
CA ALA A 104 -8.27 10.00 17.63
C ALA A 104 -8.44 8.57 18.14
N TYR A 105 -8.34 8.41 19.46
CA TYR A 105 -8.59 7.13 20.14
C TYR A 105 -9.94 7.21 20.83
N GLN A 106 -10.96 6.67 20.18
CA GLN A 106 -12.33 6.64 20.71
C GLN A 106 -12.84 5.20 20.73
N PRO A 107 -13.70 4.85 21.71
CA PRO A 107 -14.31 3.53 21.74
C PRO A 107 -15.21 3.34 20.51
N LEU A 108 -14.98 2.25 19.79
CA LEU A 108 -15.79 1.83 18.66
C LEU A 108 -16.81 0.81 19.15
N SER A 109 -18.06 0.93 18.71
CA SER A 109 -19.09 -0.06 19.03
C SER A 109 -20.04 -0.27 17.87
N PHE A 110 -20.38 -1.54 17.62
CA PHE A 110 -21.31 -1.95 16.58
C PHE A 110 -22.34 -2.92 17.19
N GLN A 111 -23.62 -2.58 17.13
CA GLN A 111 -24.73 -3.38 17.69
C GLN A 111 -24.49 -3.87 19.14
N GLY A 112 -23.84 -3.04 19.98
CA GLY A 112 -23.55 -3.37 21.38
C GLY A 112 -22.24 -4.15 21.61
N LYS A 113 -21.54 -4.62 20.57
CA LYS A 113 -20.19 -5.19 20.69
C LYS A 113 -19.15 -4.08 20.59
N ILE A 114 -18.19 -4.07 21.51
CA ILE A 114 -17.05 -3.14 21.48
C ILE A 114 -16.03 -3.64 20.47
N LEU A 115 -15.56 -2.74 19.63
CA LEU A 115 -14.53 -2.96 18.63
C LEU A 115 -13.26 -2.18 19.01
N GLN A 116 -12.12 -2.68 18.56
CA GLN A 116 -10.84 -2.01 18.77
C GLN A 116 -10.32 -1.50 17.43
N GLY A 117 -9.95 -0.23 17.39
CA GLY A 117 -9.40 0.42 16.19
C GLY A 117 -9.02 1.86 16.48
N ALA A 118 -8.10 2.39 15.68
CA ALA A 118 -7.77 3.80 15.68
C ALA A 118 -8.69 4.55 14.71
N VAL A 119 -9.04 5.78 15.05
CA VAL A 119 -9.81 6.67 14.17
C VAL A 119 -8.85 7.65 13.54
N ILE A 120 -8.86 7.74 12.22
CA ILE A 120 -8.06 8.70 11.46
C ILE A 120 -9.04 9.63 10.77
N GLY A 121 -9.02 10.91 11.17
CA GLY A 121 -9.72 11.97 10.50
C GLY A 121 -8.83 12.57 9.44
N ALA A 122 -9.16 12.37 8.17
CA ALA A 122 -8.42 12.87 7.02
C ALA A 122 -9.36 13.15 5.85
N ASP A 123 -8.86 13.86 4.85
CA ASP A 123 -9.57 14.08 3.60
C ASP A 123 -9.25 13.02 2.53
N GLU A 124 -9.84 13.16 1.36
CA GLU A 124 -9.62 12.28 0.21
C GLU A 124 -8.17 12.23 -0.27
N SER A 125 -7.38 13.28 0.00
CA SER A 125 -6.00 13.35 -0.43
C SER A 125 -5.11 12.38 0.34
N LEU A 126 -5.46 12.05 1.59
CA LEU A 126 -4.70 11.04 2.35
C LEU A 126 -4.74 9.70 1.62
N ALA A 127 -5.93 9.24 1.20
CA ALA A 127 -6.08 7.98 0.48
C ALA A 127 -5.22 7.92 -0.79
N ALA A 128 -5.06 9.05 -1.51
CA ALA A 128 -4.18 9.14 -2.66
C ALA A 128 -2.70 9.06 -2.28
N ILE A 129 -2.29 9.77 -1.23
CA ILE A 129 -0.89 9.83 -0.76
C ILE A 129 -0.41 8.48 -0.23
N ILE A 130 -1.21 7.80 0.60
CA ILE A 130 -0.85 6.49 1.18
C ILE A 130 -1.34 5.31 0.32
N ASN A 131 -1.89 5.60 -0.86
CA ASN A 131 -2.34 4.63 -1.85
C ASN A 131 -3.29 3.55 -1.27
N ILE A 132 -4.27 3.98 -0.46
CA ILE A 132 -5.30 3.08 0.06
C ILE A 132 -6.12 2.55 -1.12
N LYS A 133 -6.12 1.23 -1.28
CA LYS A 133 -6.99 0.54 -2.24
C LYS A 133 -8.28 0.12 -1.54
N LEU A 134 -9.41 0.53 -2.09
CA LEU A 134 -10.71 0.09 -1.59
C LEU A 134 -11.08 -1.28 -2.17
N ALA A 135 -11.69 -2.11 -1.34
CA ALA A 135 -12.31 -3.37 -1.73
C ALA A 135 -13.72 -3.12 -2.26
N HIS A 136 -14.48 -2.28 -1.54
CA HIS A 136 -15.85 -1.93 -1.86
C HIS A 136 -16.14 -0.48 -1.46
N GLY A 137 -17.09 0.16 -2.16
CA GLY A 137 -17.52 1.53 -1.89
C GLY A 137 -16.53 2.60 -2.40
N HIS A 138 -16.60 3.80 -1.84
CA HIS A 138 -15.70 4.92 -2.14
C HIS A 138 -15.11 5.52 -0.86
N PHE A 139 -14.08 6.34 -1.02
CA PHE A 139 -13.46 7.05 0.09
C PHE A 139 -14.27 8.30 0.45
N VAL A 140 -14.10 8.80 1.67
CA VAL A 140 -14.73 10.06 2.13
C VAL A 140 -14.21 11.23 1.29
N SER A 141 -15.13 12.01 0.71
CA SER A 141 -14.80 13.23 -0.05
C SER A 141 -15.05 14.51 0.75
N PHE A 142 -14.40 15.61 0.35
CA PHE A 142 -14.59 16.93 0.96
C PHE A 142 -16.05 17.41 0.89
N VAL A 143 -16.77 17.05 -0.18
CA VAL A 143 -18.19 17.42 -0.37
C VAL A 143 -19.08 16.79 0.72
N GLU A 144 -18.65 15.68 1.30
CA GLU A 144 -19.38 14.92 2.32
C GLU A 144 -18.92 15.24 3.75
N SER A 145 -18.02 16.21 3.93
CA SER A 145 -17.39 16.52 5.25
C SER A 145 -18.36 16.96 6.34
N PHE A 146 -19.61 17.28 6.00
CA PHE A 146 -20.66 17.64 6.96
C PHE A 146 -21.52 16.46 7.41
N GLU A 147 -21.34 15.29 6.80
CA GLU A 147 -22.00 14.05 7.20
C GLU A 147 -21.03 13.09 7.89
N HIS A 148 -21.55 12.28 8.81
CA HIS A 148 -20.76 11.32 9.55
C HIS A 148 -20.59 10.06 8.71
N PHE A 149 -19.66 10.09 7.76
CA PHE A 149 -19.27 8.93 6.97
C PHE A 149 -17.93 8.37 7.41
N CYS A 150 -17.76 7.05 7.30
CA CYS A 150 -16.49 6.41 7.58
C CYS A 150 -16.16 5.29 6.58
N VAL A 151 -14.86 5.07 6.42
CA VAL A 151 -14.30 3.93 5.70
C VAL A 151 -13.65 3.02 6.73
N ILE A 152 -13.93 1.72 6.66
CA ILE A 152 -13.38 0.73 7.59
C ILE A 152 -12.26 -0.09 6.93
N GLY A 153 -11.27 -0.50 7.73
CA GLY A 153 -10.25 -1.46 7.29
C GLY A 153 -10.78 -2.90 7.24
N ASP A 154 -10.08 -3.78 6.51
CA ASP A 154 -10.41 -5.21 6.41
C ASP A 154 -10.52 -5.90 7.79
N GLY A 155 -9.63 -5.57 8.73
CA GLY A 155 -9.68 -6.12 10.09
C GLY A 155 -10.98 -5.78 10.83
N LEU A 156 -11.41 -4.52 10.80
CA LEU A 156 -12.69 -4.11 11.36
C LEU A 156 -13.85 -4.73 10.58
N ALA A 157 -13.79 -4.78 9.25
CA ALA A 157 -14.82 -5.40 8.43
C ALA A 157 -15.06 -6.87 8.81
N ARG A 158 -14.01 -7.64 9.07
CA ARG A 158 -14.13 -9.02 9.58
C ARG A 158 -14.79 -9.10 10.95
N GLN A 159 -14.40 -8.22 11.88
CA GLN A 159 -15.03 -8.17 13.21
C GLN A 159 -16.51 -7.79 13.14
N LEU A 160 -16.90 -6.92 12.20
CA LEU A 160 -18.31 -6.59 11.94
C LEU A 160 -19.06 -7.80 11.33
N GLN A 161 -18.43 -8.53 10.42
CA GLN A 161 -19.01 -9.72 9.79
C GLN A 161 -19.25 -10.87 10.77
N GLU A 162 -18.42 -11.00 11.82
CA GLU A 162 -18.68 -11.95 12.92
C GLU A 162 -19.97 -11.64 13.69
N VAL A 163 -20.39 -10.37 13.73
CA VAL A 163 -21.60 -9.94 14.44
C VAL A 163 -22.82 -9.99 13.54
N SER A 164 -22.65 -9.65 12.27
CA SER A 164 -23.72 -9.63 11.28
C SER A 164 -23.19 -10.07 9.92
N LEU A 165 -23.76 -11.15 9.37
CA LEU A 165 -23.36 -11.71 8.08
C LEU A 165 -23.63 -10.77 6.88
N ASP A 166 -24.39 -9.69 7.06
CA ASP A 166 -24.71 -8.78 5.95
C ASP A 166 -23.57 -7.82 5.63
N ASN A 167 -23.59 -7.32 4.40
CA ASN A 167 -22.63 -6.33 3.90
C ASN A 167 -22.44 -5.16 4.89
N PRO A 168 -21.19 -4.80 5.26
CA PRO A 168 -20.94 -3.69 6.18
C PRO A 168 -21.31 -2.31 5.60
N ILE A 169 -21.43 -2.17 4.28
CA ILE A 169 -21.77 -0.89 3.64
C ILE A 169 -23.21 -0.47 3.98
N GLY A 170 -23.39 0.81 4.30
CA GLY A 170 -24.65 1.43 4.69
C GLY A 170 -25.03 1.23 6.17
N LYS A 171 -24.27 0.42 6.91
CA LYS A 171 -24.51 0.22 8.34
C LYS A 171 -23.88 1.35 9.16
N GLN A 172 -24.44 1.56 10.35
CA GLN A 172 -23.94 2.57 11.28
C GLN A 172 -22.97 1.96 12.30
N LEU A 173 -21.81 2.57 12.42
CA LEU A 173 -20.79 2.31 13.43
C LEU A 173 -20.78 3.46 14.43
N ARG A 174 -20.87 3.16 15.73
CA ARG A 174 -20.77 4.19 16.74
C ARG A 174 -19.30 4.41 17.12
N ILE A 175 -18.83 5.64 16.96
CA ILE A 175 -17.48 6.08 17.31
C ILE A 175 -17.63 7.13 18.42
N GLY A 176 -17.18 6.80 19.63
CA GLY A 176 -17.42 7.64 20.80
C GLY A 176 -18.92 7.79 21.10
N GLN A 177 -19.46 8.99 20.91
CA GLN A 177 -20.88 9.31 21.10
C GLN A 177 -21.66 9.50 19.78
N THR A 178 -20.98 9.44 18.63
CA THR A 178 -21.58 9.77 17.34
C THR A 178 -21.71 8.53 16.45
N LEU A 179 -22.75 8.49 15.62
CA LEU A 179 -22.98 7.41 14.65
C LEU A 179 -22.41 7.81 13.29
N TYR A 180 -21.60 6.92 12.72
CA TYR A 180 -21.01 7.08 11.40
C TYR A 180 -21.55 6.00 10.46
N THR A 181 -21.90 6.36 9.25
CA THR A 181 -22.35 5.43 8.22
C THR A 181 -21.15 4.92 7.42
N ILE A 182 -21.05 3.60 7.27
CA ILE A 182 -19.95 2.96 6.54
C ILE A 182 -20.22 3.08 5.04
N ILE A 183 -19.35 3.79 4.32
CA ILE A 183 -19.47 3.99 2.85
C ILE A 183 -18.44 3.21 2.05
N GLY A 184 -17.40 2.69 2.71
CA GLY A 184 -16.33 1.96 2.05
C GLY A 184 -15.60 0.99 2.95
N VAL A 185 -15.01 -0.02 2.33
CA VAL A 185 -14.13 -1.01 2.98
C VAL A 185 -12.79 -0.99 2.27
N ALA A 186 -11.72 -0.72 2.99
CA ALA A 186 -10.36 -0.77 2.48
C ALA A 186 -9.87 -2.22 2.37
N LYS A 187 -9.09 -2.50 1.32
CA LYS A 187 -8.34 -3.76 1.22
C LYS A 187 -7.33 -3.83 2.36
N PRO A 188 -6.94 -5.04 2.79
CA PRO A 188 -5.85 -5.19 3.73
C PRO A 188 -4.61 -4.48 3.18
N TRP A 189 -4.18 -3.44 3.89
CA TRP A 189 -2.95 -2.72 3.62
C TRP A 189 -1.90 -3.16 4.63
N LYS A 190 -0.63 -3.08 4.22
CA LYS A 190 0.49 -3.36 5.12
C LYS A 190 0.69 -2.13 5.99
N GLU A 191 0.63 -2.28 7.31
CA GLU A 191 0.88 -1.18 8.26
C GLU A 191 2.21 -0.51 7.89
N ASN A 192 2.14 0.81 7.73
CA ASN A 192 3.32 1.63 7.45
C ASN A 192 3.75 2.24 8.79
N GLY A 193 5.02 2.64 8.94
CA GLY A 193 5.51 3.22 10.20
C GLY A 193 4.78 4.49 10.68
N PHE A 194 3.85 5.01 9.89
CA PHE A 194 2.98 6.15 10.19
C PHE A 194 1.56 5.76 10.66
N PHE A 195 1.06 4.57 10.30
CA PHE A 195 -0.33 4.14 10.51
C PHE A 195 -0.46 2.64 10.77
#